data_AF-A0A833GFC0-F1
#
_entry.id   AF-A0A833GFC0-F1
#
_cell.length_a   1.000
_cell.length_b   1.000
_cell.length_c   1.000
_cell.angle_alpha   90.00
_cell.angle_beta   90.00
_cell.angle_gamma   90.00
#
_symmetry.space_group_name_H-M   'P 1'
#
loop_
_entity.id
_entity.type
_entity.pdbx_description
1 polymer ?
#
loop_
_entity_poly.entity_id
_entity_poly.type
_entity_poly.pdbx_seq_one_letter_code
_entity_poly.pdbx_strand_id
1 'polypeptide(L)'
;DLYRGLLTGDDARVVHAYETWGFRNLTRELIDVLNIWARFIYGPLLDNRVRSIADGVKPSEYGRREAFRVHQELKARGPVMVPREFVFMDRAAIGLGGVFLHLKAELNWCRLFQDMLGDFSVAGVAARQAAALAKAGLAAAQ
;
A
#
# COMPACT_ATOMS: atom_id res chain seq x y z
N ASP A 1 7.27 -4.66 3.89
CA ASP A 1 8.51 -4.22 3.23
C ASP A 1 8.44 -2.92 2.46
N LEU A 2 7.50 -2.73 1.52
CA LEU A 2 7.47 -1.53 0.66
C LEU A 2 7.57 -0.20 1.44
N TYR A 3 6.77 -0.03 2.50
CA TYR A 3 6.86 1.14 3.39
C TYR A 3 8.27 1.38 3.91
N ARG A 4 8.91 0.34 4.46
CA ARG A 4 10.27 0.43 5.03
C ARG A 4 11.30 0.69 3.92
N GLY A 5 11.16 0.05 2.76
CA GLY A 5 12.03 0.27 1.61
C GLY A 5 11.97 1.72 1.10
N LEU A 6 10.77 2.28 0.96
CA LEU A 6 10.60 3.69 0.58
C LEU A 6 11.13 4.65 1.64
N LEU A 7 10.94 4.34 2.93
CA LEU A 7 11.41 5.15 4.05
C LEU A 7 12.95 5.22 4.12
N THR A 8 13.62 4.10 3.88
CA THR A 8 15.09 4.02 4.00
C THR A 8 15.82 4.16 2.67
N GLY A 9 15.11 4.31 1.55
CA GLY A 9 15.72 4.29 0.21
C GLY A 9 16.37 2.95 -0.14
N ASP A 10 15.85 1.84 0.40
CA ASP A 10 16.36 0.50 0.15
C ASP A 10 15.67 -0.08 -1.09
N ASP A 11 16.29 0.12 -2.25
CA ASP A 11 15.81 -0.35 -3.55
C ASP A 11 15.58 -1.87 -3.55
N ALA A 12 16.50 -2.65 -2.97
CA ALA A 12 16.39 -4.11 -2.96
C ALA A 12 15.15 -4.58 -2.19
N ARG A 13 14.86 -3.93 -1.05
CA ARG A 13 13.64 -4.18 -0.29
C ARG A 13 12.38 -3.76 -1.03
N VAL A 14 12.42 -2.68 -1.82
CA VAL A 14 11.31 -2.27 -2.67
C VAL A 14 11.03 -3.32 -3.74
N VAL A 15 12.05 -3.81 -4.44
CA VAL A 15 11.92 -4.91 -5.42
C VAL A 15 11.31 -6.15 -4.77
N HIS A 16 11.86 -6.57 -3.63
CA HIS A 16 11.36 -7.73 -2.88
C HIS A 16 9.88 -7.58 -2.47
N ALA A 17 9.44 -6.37 -2.14
CA ALA A 17 8.06 -6.11 -1.81
C ALA A 17 7.13 -6.32 -3.02
N TYR A 18 7.53 -5.91 -4.22
CA TYR A 18 6.75 -6.16 -5.44
C TYR A 18 6.67 -7.66 -5.76
N GLU A 19 7.77 -8.40 -5.60
CA GLU A 19 7.78 -9.86 -5.78
C GLU A 19 6.85 -10.55 -4.78
N THR A 20 6.88 -10.12 -3.51
CA THR A 20 5.99 -10.64 -2.46
C THR A 20 4.51 -10.38 -2.77
N TRP A 21 4.18 -9.24 -3.38
CA TRP A 21 2.83 -8.96 -3.87
C TRP A 21 2.42 -9.81 -5.08
N GLY A 22 3.36 -10.56 -5.69
CA GLY A 22 3.10 -11.44 -6.82
C GLY A 22 3.38 -10.80 -8.18
N PHE A 23 4.00 -9.62 -8.25
CA PHE A 23 4.45 -9.07 -9.53
C PHE A 23 5.56 -9.95 -10.11
N ARG A 24 5.57 -10.10 -11.43
CA ARG A 24 6.54 -10.94 -12.16
C ARG A 24 7.12 -10.17 -13.33
N ASN A 25 8.34 -10.52 -13.72
CA ASN A 25 9.04 -9.98 -14.90
C ASN A 25 9.14 -8.45 -14.90
N LEU A 26 9.30 -7.83 -13.73
CA LEU A 26 9.48 -6.39 -13.64
C LEU A 26 10.93 -6.03 -13.98
N THR A 27 11.11 -5.16 -14.98
CA THR A 27 12.39 -4.49 -15.22
C THR A 27 12.55 -3.34 -14.23
N ARG A 28 13.79 -2.87 -14.02
CA ARG A 28 14.03 -1.71 -13.14
C ARG A 28 13.23 -0.48 -13.58
N GLU A 29 13.11 -0.25 -14.88
CA GLU A 29 12.30 0.84 -15.42
C GLU A 29 10.80 0.72 -15.07
N LEU A 30 10.25 -0.49 -15.14
CA LEU A 30 8.85 -0.73 -14.76
C LEU A 30 8.66 -0.51 -13.25
N ILE A 31 9.63 -0.90 -12.42
CA ILE A 31 9.61 -0.64 -10.98
C ILE A 31 9.64 0.87 -10.70
N ASP A 32 10.46 1.63 -11.42
CA ASP A 32 10.49 3.09 -11.29
C ASP A 32 9.15 3.73 -11.63
N VAL A 33 8.46 3.22 -12.66
CA VAL A 33 7.10 3.65 -13.00
C VAL A 33 6.11 3.31 -11.89
N LEU A 34 6.12 2.08 -11.37
CA LEU A 34 5.24 1.68 -10.26
C LEU A 34 5.52 2.50 -8.99
N ASN A 35 6.78 2.89 -8.77
CA ASN A 35 7.18 3.71 -7.64
C ASN A 35 6.64 5.15 -7.71
N ILE A 36 6.21 5.64 -8.88
CA ILE A 36 5.48 6.92 -8.99
C ILE A 36 4.18 6.82 -8.19
N TRP A 37 3.42 5.75 -8.39
CA TRP A 37 2.17 5.49 -7.67
C TRP A 37 2.43 5.20 -6.19
N ALA A 38 3.42 4.35 -5.89
CA ALA A 38 3.74 4.00 -4.51
C ALA A 38 4.13 5.23 -3.68
N ARG A 39 4.98 6.11 -4.21
CA ARG A 39 5.38 7.35 -3.51
C ARG A 39 4.20 8.30 -3.27
N PHE A 40 3.21 8.30 -4.16
CA PHE A 40 1.98 9.05 -3.95
C PHE A 40 1.16 8.51 -2.78
N ILE A 41 0.88 7.20 -2.77
CA ILE A 41 0.09 6.55 -1.70
C ILE A 41 0.82 6.62 -0.35
N TYR A 42 2.12 6.33 -0.33
CA TYR A 42 2.91 6.29 0.90
C TYR A 42 3.41 7.67 1.35
N GLY A 43 3.38 8.70 0.51
CA GLY A 43 3.92 10.03 0.80
C GLY A 43 3.50 10.58 2.17
N PRO A 44 2.19 10.62 2.49
CA PRO A 44 1.71 11.06 3.81
C PRO A 44 2.17 10.16 4.97
N LEU A 45 2.41 8.87 4.72
CA LEU A 45 2.82 7.89 5.73
C LEU A 45 4.32 7.96 6.05
N LEU A 46 5.11 8.57 5.15
CA LEU A 46 6.55 8.75 5.29
C LEU A 46 6.91 10.09 5.96
N ASP A 47 5.96 11.02 6.01
CA ASP A 47 6.15 12.38 6.51
C ASP A 47 5.58 12.53 7.93
N ASN A 48 6.46 12.65 8.93
CA ASN A 48 6.08 12.67 10.35
C ASN A 48 5.57 14.06 10.81
N ARG A 49 4.40 14.46 10.31
CA ARG A 49 3.68 15.67 10.74
C ARG A 49 2.18 15.49 10.62
N VAL A 50 1.42 16.38 11.28
CA VAL A 50 -0.03 16.48 11.09
C VAL A 50 -0.32 17.17 9.76
N ARG A 51 -1.09 16.51 8.89
CA ARG A 51 -1.49 17.03 7.56
C ARG A 51 -2.74 16.31 7.05
N SER A 52 -3.35 16.84 6.00
CA SER A 52 -4.30 16.07 5.17
C SER A 52 -3.58 15.02 4.33
N ILE A 53 -4.27 13.93 3.96
CA ILE A 53 -3.75 12.88 3.07
C ILE A 53 -3.40 13.41 1.67
N ALA A 54 -4.00 14.52 1.26
CA ALA A 54 -3.76 15.17 -0.04
C ALA A 54 -3.01 16.50 0.07
N ASP A 55 -2.76 17.00 1.29
CA ASP A 55 -1.94 18.20 1.56
C ASP A 55 -2.25 19.41 0.65
N GLY A 56 -3.54 19.79 0.62
CA GLY A 56 -4.03 20.92 -0.15
C GLY A 56 -4.42 20.62 -1.60
N VAL A 57 -4.22 19.39 -2.09
CA VAL A 57 -4.73 18.96 -3.41
C VAL A 57 -6.25 18.80 -3.37
N LYS A 58 -6.94 19.31 -4.39
CA LYS A 58 -8.39 19.18 -4.51
C LYS A 58 -8.78 17.71 -4.62
N PRO A 59 -9.90 17.26 -4.01
CA PRO A 59 -10.32 15.86 -4.08
C PRO A 59 -10.46 15.32 -5.52
N SER A 60 -10.88 16.15 -6.48
CA SER A 60 -11.00 15.78 -7.90
C SER A 60 -9.67 15.58 -8.63
N GLU A 61 -8.58 16.06 -8.05
CA GLU A 61 -7.22 15.99 -8.60
C GLU A 61 -6.36 14.97 -7.86
N TYR A 62 -6.76 14.56 -6.65
CA TYR A 62 -6.05 13.61 -5.82
C TYR A 62 -5.82 12.28 -6.56
N GLY A 63 -4.55 11.96 -6.82
CA GLY A 63 -4.11 10.75 -7.51
C GLY A 63 -4.36 10.72 -9.01
N ARG A 64 -5.14 11.67 -9.56
CA ARG A 64 -5.47 11.67 -10.99
C ARG A 64 -4.24 11.90 -11.86
N ARG A 65 -3.37 12.83 -11.46
CA ARG A 65 -2.13 13.16 -12.18
C ARG A 65 -1.17 11.98 -12.18
N GLU A 66 -1.00 11.34 -11.04
CA GLU A 66 -0.11 10.21 -10.82
C GLU A 66 -0.59 8.97 -11.58
N ALA A 67 -1.89 8.67 -11.52
CA ALA A 67 -2.50 7.57 -12.27
C ALA A 67 -2.34 7.78 -13.78
N PHE A 68 -2.57 9.02 -14.26
CA PHE A 68 -2.37 9.34 -15.67
C PHE A 68 -0.90 9.17 -16.09
N ARG A 69 0.04 9.65 -15.28
CA ARG A 69 1.48 9.50 -15.54
C ARG A 69 1.89 8.03 -15.60
N VAL A 70 1.46 7.21 -14.63
CA VAL A 70 1.74 5.77 -14.60
C VAL A 70 1.16 5.09 -15.84
N HIS A 71 -0.08 5.43 -16.22
CA HIS A 71 -0.70 4.88 -17.42
C HIS A 71 0.07 5.22 -18.70
N GLN A 72 0.53 6.48 -18.87
CA GLN A 72 1.34 6.88 -20.03
C GLN A 72 2.68 6.15 -20.08
N GLU A 73 3.38 6.05 -18.95
CA GLU A 73 4.67 5.37 -18.88
C GLU A 73 4.54 3.86 -19.14
N LEU A 74 3.51 3.20 -18.61
CA LEU A 74 3.25 1.78 -18.90
C LEU A 74 2.88 1.56 -20.37
N LYS A 75 2.16 2.50 -20.99
CA LYS A 75 1.88 2.44 -22.43
C LYS A 75 3.16 2.54 -23.27
N ALA A 76 4.14 3.31 -22.82
CA ALA A 76 5.41 3.48 -23.52
C ALA A 76 6.40 2.33 -23.28
N ARG A 77 6.50 1.81 -22.06
CA ARG A 77 7.52 0.83 -21.65
C ARG A 77 7.06 -0.62 -21.70
N GLY A 78 5.75 -0.84 -21.78
CA GLY A 78 5.13 -2.16 -21.86
C GLY A 78 4.20 -2.47 -20.68
N PRO A 79 3.25 -3.39 -20.88
CA PRO A 79 2.24 -3.69 -19.89
C PRO A 79 2.85 -4.42 -18.68
N VAL A 80 2.26 -4.17 -17.50
CA VAL A 80 2.54 -4.92 -16.27
C VAL A 80 1.30 -5.75 -15.94
N MET A 81 1.51 -7.03 -15.67
CA MET A 81 0.45 -7.87 -15.10
C MET A 81 0.32 -7.54 -13.61
N VAL A 82 -0.76 -6.86 -13.24
CA VAL A 82 -1.01 -6.45 -11.87
C VAL A 82 -1.67 -7.59 -11.09
N PRO A 83 -1.11 -8.04 -9.95
CA PRO A 83 -1.70 -9.09 -9.11
C PRO A 83 -3.08 -8.70 -8.60
N ARG A 84 -3.99 -9.68 -8.48
CA ARG A 84 -5.38 -9.44 -8.05
C ARG A 84 -5.46 -8.87 -6.64
N GLU A 85 -4.64 -9.40 -5.74
CA GLU A 85 -4.53 -9.02 -4.34
C GLU A 85 -4.07 -7.56 -4.21
N PHE A 86 -3.11 -7.16 -5.06
CA PHE A 86 -2.66 -5.78 -5.15
C PHE A 86 -3.80 -4.85 -5.58
N VAL A 87 -4.55 -5.20 -6.64
CA VAL A 87 -5.68 -4.40 -7.13
C VAL A 87 -6.75 -4.22 -6.05
N PHE A 88 -7.04 -5.27 -5.28
CA PHE A 88 -7.99 -5.19 -4.18
C PHE A 88 -7.53 -4.19 -3.10
N MET A 89 -6.28 -4.32 -2.66
CA MET A 89 -5.72 -3.48 -1.61
C MET A 89 -5.53 -2.03 -2.05
N ASP A 90 -5.12 -1.79 -3.29
CA ASP A 90 -4.99 -0.46 -3.88
C ASP A 90 -6.33 0.28 -3.91
N ARG A 91 -7.40 -0.39 -4.37
CA ARG A 91 -8.76 0.19 -4.36
C ARG A 91 -9.25 0.51 -2.96
N ALA A 92 -8.97 -0.36 -1.98
CA ALA A 92 -9.32 -0.10 -0.59
C ALA A 92 -8.59 1.13 -0.04
N ALA A 93 -7.30 1.28 -0.33
CA ALA A 93 -6.49 2.42 0.10
C ALA A 93 -6.96 3.74 -0.52
N ILE A 94 -7.21 3.76 -1.84
CA ILE A 94 -7.72 4.95 -2.55
C ILE A 94 -9.11 5.34 -2.02
N GLY A 95 -10.01 4.36 -1.85
CA GLY A 95 -11.35 4.59 -1.34
C GLY A 95 -11.33 5.22 0.05
N LEU A 96 -10.48 4.70 0.94
CA LEU A 96 -10.28 5.25 2.28
C LEU A 96 -9.69 6.67 2.24
N GLY A 97 -8.72 6.93 1.36
CA GLY A 97 -8.19 8.27 1.11
C GLY A 97 -9.27 9.27 0.69
N GLY A 98 -10.22 8.84 -0.16
CA GLY A 98 -11.38 9.64 -0.55
C GLY A 98 -12.29 10.02 0.62
N VAL A 99 -12.52 9.09 1.56
CA VAL A 99 -13.28 9.37 2.79
C VAL A 99 -12.54 10.38 3.67
N PHE A 100 -11.24 10.21 3.88
CA PHE A 100 -10.43 11.16 4.65
C PHE A 100 -10.43 12.57 4.05
N LEU A 101 -10.40 12.66 2.72
CA LEU A 101 -10.52 13.93 2.02
C LEU A 101 -11.88 14.59 2.23
N HIS A 102 -12.97 13.82 2.12
CA HIS A 102 -14.32 14.32 2.36
C HIS A 102 -14.49 14.86 3.78
N LEU A 103 -13.93 14.14 4.76
CA LEU A 103 -13.95 14.53 6.17
C LEU A 103 -12.98 15.66 6.53
N LYS A 104 -12.11 16.08 5.59
CA LYS A 104 -11.01 17.02 5.84
C LYS A 104 -10.14 16.57 7.03
N ALA A 105 -9.88 15.28 7.12
CA ALA A 105 -9.11 14.72 8.22
C ALA A 105 -7.67 15.24 8.20
N GLU A 106 -7.20 15.71 9.35
CA GLU A 106 -5.81 16.12 9.57
C GLU A 106 -5.25 15.30 10.73
N LEU A 107 -4.32 14.39 10.39
CA LEU A 107 -3.74 13.45 11.34
C LEU A 107 -2.24 13.33 11.10
N ASN A 108 -1.52 12.82 12.10
CA ASN A 108 -0.17 12.31 11.87
C ASN A 108 -0.27 10.87 11.34
N TRP A 109 -0.44 10.76 10.02
CA TRP A 109 -0.59 9.48 9.32
C TRP A 109 0.62 8.57 9.48
N CYS A 110 1.82 9.16 9.57
CA CYS A 110 3.06 8.43 9.79
C CYS A 110 3.04 7.68 11.13
N ARG A 111 2.65 8.34 12.22
CA ARG A 111 2.49 7.70 13.53
C ARG A 111 1.38 6.66 13.51
N LEU A 112 0.19 7.04 13.02
CA LEU A 112 -0.97 6.14 12.96
C LEU A 112 -0.64 4.85 12.18
N PHE A 113 0.10 4.96 11.08
CA PHE A 113 0.53 3.81 10.31
C PHE A 113 1.57 2.95 11.03
N GLN A 114 2.55 3.57 11.69
CA GLN A 114 3.54 2.83 12.48
C GLN A 114 2.91 2.09 13.66
N ASP A 115 1.95 2.72 14.33
CA ASP A 115 1.20 2.10 15.44
C ASP A 115 0.37 0.90 14.94
N MET A 116 -0.22 1.01 13.74
CA MET A 116 -0.93 -0.11 13.10
C MET A 116 -0.01 -1.25 12.66
N LEU A 117 1.25 -0.96 12.29
CA LEU A 117 2.22 -2.01 11.98
C LEU A 117 2.52 -2.86 13.22
N GLY A 118 2.65 -2.22 14.38
CA GLY A 118 2.71 -2.84 15.72
C GLY A 118 3.49 -4.16 15.80
N ASP A 119 2.94 -5.11 16.55
CA ASP A 119 3.53 -6.43 16.79
C ASP A 119 2.96 -7.49 15.83
N PHE A 120 2.70 -7.11 14.58
CA PHE A 120 2.12 -8.05 13.61
C PHE A 120 2.98 -9.31 13.49
N SER A 121 2.35 -10.47 13.72
CA SER A 121 3.00 -11.78 13.66
C SER A 121 2.08 -12.77 13.00
N VAL A 122 2.55 -13.39 11.91
CA VAL A 122 1.81 -14.46 11.20
C VAL A 122 1.50 -15.61 12.16
N ALA A 123 2.47 -16.00 12.98
CA ALA A 123 2.28 -17.04 14.00
C ALA A 123 1.23 -16.63 15.04
N GLY A 124 1.25 -15.36 15.48
CA GLY A 124 0.25 -14.83 16.40
C GLY A 124 -1.15 -14.80 15.80
N VAL A 125 -1.28 -14.45 14.52
CA VAL A 125 -2.56 -14.52 13.79
C VAL A 125 -3.04 -15.97 13.70
N ALA A 126 -2.19 -16.90 13.30
CA ALA A 126 -2.52 -18.32 13.19
C ALA A 126 -3.00 -18.91 14.53
N ALA A 127 -2.31 -18.60 15.63
CA ALA A 127 -2.72 -19.04 16.96
C ALA A 127 -4.11 -18.51 17.35
N ARG A 128 -4.39 -17.22 17.12
CA ARG A 128 -5.71 -16.63 17.40
C ARG A 128 -6.81 -17.22 16.52
N GLN A 129 -6.52 -17.47 15.24
CA GLN A 129 -7.46 -18.11 14.31
C GLN A 129 -7.78 -19.54 14.76
N ALA A 130 -6.77 -20.34 15.11
CA ALA A 130 -6.96 -21.71 15.60
C ALA A 130 -7.82 -21.74 16.87
N ALA A 131 -7.56 -20.85 17.83
CA ALA A 131 -8.34 -20.74 19.05
C ALA A 131 -9.81 -20.34 18.77
N ALA A 132 -10.03 -19.39 17.85
CA ALA A 132 -11.39 -18.97 17.47
C ALA A 132 -12.17 -20.08 16.76
N LEU A 133 -11.52 -20.83 15.86
CA LEU A 133 -12.12 -21.98 15.17
C LEU A 133 -12.48 -23.09 16.14
N ALA A 134 -11.58 -23.44 17.07
CA ALA A 134 -11.86 -24.43 18.12
C ALA A 134 -13.06 -24.03 18.98
N LYS A 135 -13.14 -22.76 19.40
CA LYS A 135 -14.27 -22.23 20.16
C LYS A 135 -15.60 -22.30 19.38
N ALA A 136 -15.56 -22.14 18.06
CA ALA A 136 -16.72 -22.25 17.18
C ALA A 136 -17.08 -23.71 16.80
N GLY A 137 -16.33 -24.71 17.27
CA GLY A 137 -16.51 -26.11 16.87
C GLY A 137 -16.06 -26.41 15.42
N LEU A 138 -15.25 -25.53 14.84
CA LEU A 138 -14.73 -25.62 13.47
C LEU A 138 -13.24 -26.01 13.44
N ALA A 139 -12.77 -26.72 14.47
CA ALA A 139 -11.40 -27.25 14.45
C ALA A 139 -11.23 -28.14 13.21
N ALA A 140 -10.16 -27.91 12.45
CA ALA A 140 -9.88 -28.71 11.26
C ALA A 140 -9.88 -30.21 11.64
N ALA A 141 -10.62 -31.01 10.89
CA ALA A 141 -10.47 -32.46 10.98
C ALA A 141 -8.99 -32.78 10.67
N GLN A 142 -8.32 -33.45 11.62
CA GLN A 142 -6.96 -33.95 11.43
C GLN A 142 -6.90 -34.99 10.33
#